data_AF-A0A0A0M7L1-F1
#
_entry.id   AF-A0A0A0M7L1-F1
#
_cell.length_a   1.000
_cell.length_b   1.000
_cell.length_c   1.000
_cell.angle_alpha   90.00
_cell.angle_beta   90.00
_cell.angle_gamma   90.00
#
_symmetry.space_group_name_H-M   'P 1'
#
loop_
_entity.id
_entity.type
_entity.pdbx_description
1 polymer ?
#
loop_
_entity_poly.entity_id
_entity_poly.type
_entity_poly.pdbx_seq_one_letter_code
_entity_poly.pdbx_strand_id
1 'polypeptide(L)'
;MTEASINLTIGKLAIQGMVGTNESSSSGSKSWLVAIAQALGAMLGEKAEKMKGLVDKMNAADENGKEFNVALTEFQAESQMFSMLSNATSTAIKSIGEGLTSNARKQ
;
A
#
# COMPACT_ATOMS: atom_id res chain seq x y z
N MET A 1 -30.42 27.87 11.45
CA MET A 1 -29.10 28.08 10.81
C MET A 1 -28.52 26.71 10.53
N THR A 2 -28.38 26.42 9.25
CA THR A 2 -28.22 25.10 8.65
C THR A 2 -26.80 24.53 8.84
N GLU A 3 -26.72 23.20 8.97
CA GLU A 3 -25.52 22.37 9.20
C GLU A 3 -24.38 22.59 8.18
N ALA A 4 -24.64 23.32 7.09
CA ALA A 4 -23.64 23.75 6.10
C ALA A 4 -22.49 24.60 6.69
N SER A 5 -22.70 25.25 7.83
CA SER A 5 -21.71 26.12 8.47
C SER A 5 -20.65 25.35 9.29
N ILE A 6 -20.96 24.13 9.76
CA ILE A 6 -20.02 23.29 10.53
C ILE A 6 -18.99 22.65 9.59
N ASN A 7 -19.43 22.12 8.45
CA ASN A 7 -18.54 21.49 7.47
C ASN A 7 -17.59 22.51 6.80
N LEU A 8 -18.03 23.75 6.59
CA LEU A 8 -17.16 24.83 6.06
C LEU A 8 -16.11 25.29 7.08
N THR A 9 -16.42 25.21 8.38
CA THR A 9 -15.49 25.59 9.46
C THR A 9 -14.38 24.57 9.64
N ILE A 10 -14.69 23.26 9.53
CA ILE A 10 -13.69 22.19 9.51
C ILE A 10 -12.79 22.31 8.27
N GLY A 11 -13.37 22.59 7.10
CA GLY A 11 -12.62 22.84 5.88
C GLY A 11 -11.63 24.01 6.00
N LYS A 12 -11.99 25.08 6.72
CA LYS A 12 -11.09 26.22 6.96
C LYS A 12 -9.99 25.91 7.98
N LEU A 13 -10.27 25.16 9.05
CA LEU A 13 -9.24 24.72 10.00
C LEU A 13 -8.20 23.79 9.36
N ALA A 14 -8.64 22.87 8.49
CA ALA A 14 -7.74 21.96 7.77
C ALA A 14 -6.79 22.71 6.82
N ILE A 15 -7.27 23.76 6.15
CA ILE A 15 -6.44 24.58 5.27
C ILE A 15 -5.52 25.52 6.07
N GLN A 16 -5.96 26.02 7.23
CA GLN A 16 -5.12 26.85 8.11
C GLN A 16 -3.94 26.06 8.71
N GLY A 17 -4.10 24.76 8.97
CA GLY A 17 -3.00 23.86 9.37
C GLY A 17 -2.02 23.52 8.23
N MET A 18 -2.39 23.79 6.97
CA MET A 18 -1.58 23.47 5.80
C MET A 18 -0.78 24.68 5.27
N VAL A 19 -1.06 25.91 5.74
CA VAL A 19 -0.50 27.15 5.19
C VAL A 19 0.42 27.92 6.16
N GLY A 20 0.65 27.42 7.37
CA GLY A 20 1.32 28.22 8.41
C GLY A 20 2.33 27.50 9.28
N THR A 21 3.42 26.96 8.71
CA THR A 21 4.76 27.02 9.32
C THR A 21 5.83 26.70 8.27
N ASN A 22 6.52 27.74 7.84
CA ASN A 22 7.83 27.67 7.22
C ASN A 22 8.83 27.14 8.27
N GLU A 23 8.96 25.82 8.36
CA GLU A 23 10.18 25.18 8.86
C GLU A 23 10.91 24.57 7.67
N SER A 24 12.08 25.12 7.43
CA SER A 24 13.14 24.57 6.59
C SER A 24 13.57 23.18 7.08
N SER A 25 12.79 22.15 6.76
CA SER A 25 13.27 20.77 6.70
C SER A 25 13.53 20.43 5.24
N SER A 26 14.82 20.44 4.88
CA SER A 26 15.40 19.84 3.68
C SER A 26 14.41 19.00 2.87
N SER A 27 13.98 19.54 1.73
CA SER A 27 13.42 18.77 0.61
C SER A 27 14.54 17.91 -0.02
N GLY A 28 15.20 17.10 0.82
CA GLY A 28 16.15 16.09 0.42
C GLY A 28 15.35 14.90 -0.05
N SER A 29 15.38 14.67 -1.36
CA SER A 29 15.14 13.41 -2.06
C SER A 29 14.36 12.39 -1.22
N LYS A 30 13.04 12.26 -1.44
CA LYS A 30 12.29 11.08 -0.98
C LYS A 30 13.15 9.85 -1.31
N SER A 31 13.69 9.20 -0.28
CA SER A 31 14.60 8.07 -0.46
C SER A 31 13.92 7.08 -1.40
N TRP A 32 14.58 6.66 -2.48
CA TRP A 32 13.98 5.74 -3.46
C TRP A 32 13.47 4.46 -2.80
N LEU A 33 14.07 4.07 -1.67
CA LEU A 33 13.59 3.00 -0.80
C LEU A 33 12.22 3.32 -0.16
N VAL A 34 12.00 4.56 0.30
CA VAL A 34 10.71 5.03 0.82
C VAL A 34 9.65 5.02 -0.30
N ALA A 35 10.01 5.43 -1.52
CA ALA A 35 9.10 5.37 -2.66
C ALA A 35 8.72 3.92 -3.02
N ILE A 36 9.68 3.00 -3.03
CA ILE A 36 9.42 1.56 -3.23
C ILE A 36 8.57 1.00 -2.10
N ALA A 37 8.86 1.34 -0.84
CA ALA A 37 8.08 0.88 0.31
C ALA A 37 6.62 1.36 0.24
N GLN A 38 6.38 2.60 -0.21
CA GLN A 38 5.03 3.12 -0.43
C GLN A 38 4.30 2.37 -1.55
N ALA A 39 4.96 2.16 -2.70
CA ALA A 39 4.38 1.43 -3.82
C ALA A 39 4.12 -0.04 -3.46
N LEU A 40 5.05 -0.69 -2.78
CA LEU A 40 4.91 -2.06 -2.32
C LEU A 40 3.80 -2.20 -1.27
N GLY A 41 3.75 -1.28 -0.31
CA GLY A 41 2.69 -1.24 0.69
C GLY A 41 1.30 -1.09 0.07
N ALA A 42 1.17 -0.27 -0.97
CA ALA A 42 -0.09 -0.16 -1.72
C ALA A 42 -0.45 -1.47 -2.45
N MET A 43 0.49 -2.07 -3.18
CA MET A 43 0.24 -3.32 -3.91
C MET A 43 -0.04 -4.51 -2.99
N LEU A 44 0.71 -4.65 -1.89
CA LEU A 44 0.48 -5.69 -0.89
C LEU A 44 -0.82 -5.44 -0.11
N GLY A 45 -1.15 -4.17 0.15
CA GLY A 45 -2.41 -3.76 0.77
C GLY A 45 -3.63 -4.19 -0.06
N GLU A 46 -3.61 -3.96 -1.38
CA GLU A 46 -4.67 -4.40 -2.29
C GLU A 46 -4.84 -5.92 -2.28
N LYS A 47 -3.73 -6.68 -2.32
CA LYS A 47 -3.77 -8.15 -2.21
C LYS A 47 -4.33 -8.61 -0.86
N ALA A 48 -3.92 -7.96 0.23
CA ALA A 48 -4.40 -8.27 1.57
C ALA A 48 -5.90 -7.98 1.72
N GLU A 49 -6.38 -6.88 1.14
CA GLU A 49 -7.80 -6.52 1.12
C GLU A 49 -8.62 -7.56 0.33
N LYS A 50 -8.11 -7.99 -0.82
CA LYS A 50 -8.74 -9.06 -1.61
C LYS A 50 -8.76 -10.41 -0.86
N MET A 51 -7.66 -10.79 -0.22
CA MET A 51 -7.61 -12.00 0.63
C MET A 51 -8.62 -11.91 1.78
N LYS A 52 -8.73 -10.76 2.44
CA LYS A 52 -9.73 -10.53 3.49
C LYS A 52 -11.15 -10.68 2.95
N GLY A 53 -11.46 -10.07 1.80
CA GLY A 53 -12.78 -10.22 1.17
C GLY A 53 -13.11 -11.67 0.78
N LEU A 54 -12.11 -12.48 0.43
CA LEU A 54 -12.28 -13.91 0.17
C LEU A 54 -12.53 -14.71 1.45
N VAL A 55 -11.85 -14.37 2.55
CA VAL A 55 -12.14 -14.94 3.87
C VAL A 55 -13.55 -14.59 4.32
N ASP A 56 -13.99 -13.35 4.13
CA ASP A 56 -15.35 -12.93 4.47
C ASP A 56 -16.40 -13.69 3.63
N LYS A 57 -16.15 -13.91 2.33
CA LYS A 57 -17.00 -14.75 1.48
C LYS A 57 -17.02 -16.21 1.93
N MET A 58 -15.86 -16.75 2.32
CA MET A 58 -15.73 -18.12 2.80
C MET A 58 -16.51 -18.32 4.11
N ASN A 59 -16.47 -17.36 5.02
CA ASN A 59 -17.22 -17.39 6.28
C ASN A 59 -18.74 -17.24 6.09
N ALA A 60 -19.18 -16.55 5.04
CA ALA A 60 -20.59 -16.36 4.73
C ALA A 60 -21.20 -17.49 3.90
N ALA A 61 -20.36 -18.29 3.22
CA ALA A 61 -20.79 -19.41 2.39
C ALA A 61 -20.96 -20.70 3.20
N ASP A 62 -21.81 -21.59 2.69
CA ASP A 62 -21.89 -22.96 3.20
C ASP A 62 -20.56 -23.69 2.94
N GLU A 63 -19.98 -24.33 3.96
CA GLU A 63 -18.62 -24.91 3.93
C GLU A 63 -18.43 -25.98 2.85
N ASN A 64 -19.53 -26.60 2.39
CA ASN A 64 -19.53 -27.58 1.29
C ASN A 64 -20.08 -27.01 -0.02
N GLY A 65 -20.38 -25.72 -0.04
CA GLY A 65 -20.93 -25.01 -1.17
C GLY A 65 -19.91 -24.75 -2.28
N LYS A 66 -20.41 -24.59 -3.50
CA LYS A 66 -19.59 -24.20 -4.66
C LYS A 66 -18.87 -22.87 -4.42
N GLU A 67 -19.53 -21.91 -3.76
CA GLU A 67 -18.98 -20.58 -3.48
C GLU A 67 -17.82 -20.63 -2.49
N PHE A 68 -17.92 -21.47 -1.45
CA PHE A 68 -16.82 -21.70 -0.51
C PHE A 68 -15.59 -22.25 -1.23
N ASN A 69 -15.76 -23.28 -2.06
CA ASN A 69 -14.64 -23.89 -2.79
C ASN A 69 -13.96 -22.92 -3.76
N VAL A 70 -14.75 -22.07 -4.44
CA VAL A 70 -14.21 -21.00 -5.31
C VAL A 70 -13.44 -19.98 -4.48
N ALA A 71 -14.03 -19.47 -3.39
CA ALA A 71 -13.38 -18.47 -2.52
C ALA A 71 -12.10 -19.02 -1.88
N LEU A 72 -12.10 -20.28 -1.45
CA LEU A 72 -10.93 -20.97 -0.91
C LEU A 72 -9.80 -21.09 -1.95
N THR A 73 -10.15 -21.47 -3.18
CA THR A 73 -9.17 -21.58 -4.27
C THR A 73 -8.58 -20.22 -4.63
N GLU A 74 -9.42 -19.19 -4.74
CA GLU A 74 -8.98 -17.82 -5.00
C GLU A 74 -8.08 -17.29 -3.87
N PHE A 75 -8.41 -17.60 -2.61
CA PHE A 75 -7.60 -17.20 -1.45
C PHE A 75 -6.21 -17.84 -1.48
N GLN A 76 -6.14 -19.14 -1.83
CA GLN A 76 -4.87 -19.85 -1.98
C GLN A 76 -4.01 -19.25 -3.10
N ALA A 77 -4.62 -18.95 -4.25
CA ALA A 77 -3.91 -18.33 -5.37
C ALA A 77 -3.40 -16.92 -5.01
N GLU A 78 -4.22 -16.10 -4.34
CA GLU A 78 -3.83 -14.75 -3.94
C GLU A 78 -2.69 -14.78 -2.91
N SER A 79 -2.70 -15.75 -1.99
CA SER A 79 -1.62 -15.98 -1.01
C SER A 79 -0.29 -16.35 -1.67
N GLN A 80 -0.33 -17.17 -2.73
CA GLN A 80 0.86 -17.49 -3.52
C GLN A 80 1.38 -16.25 -4.25
N MET A 81 0.49 -15.46 -4.86
CA MET A 81 0.86 -14.21 -5.53
C MET A 81 1.45 -13.18 -4.57
N PHE A 82 0.92 -13.07 -3.34
CA PHE A 82 1.47 -12.21 -2.29
C PHE A 82 2.93 -12.60 -1.96
N SER A 83 3.18 -13.90 -1.82
CA SER A 83 4.51 -14.44 -1.54
C SER A 83 5.47 -14.19 -2.72
N MET A 84 5.00 -14.42 -3.95
CA MET A 84 5.78 -14.14 -5.16
C MET A 84 6.13 -12.65 -5.28
N LEU A 85 5.18 -11.75 -5.04
CA LEU A 85 5.39 -10.31 -5.09
C LEU A 85 6.41 -9.84 -4.03
N SER A 86 6.33 -10.40 -2.83
CA SER A 86 7.27 -10.11 -1.74
C SER A 86 8.70 -10.53 -2.10
N ASN A 87 8.86 -11.73 -2.67
CA ASN A 87 10.14 -12.24 -3.14
C ASN A 87 10.68 -11.42 -4.32
N ALA A 88 9.84 -11.15 -5.33
CA ALA A 88 10.20 -10.35 -6.49
C ALA A 88 10.66 -8.94 -6.09
N THR A 89 9.98 -8.33 -5.13
CA THR A 89 10.35 -7.00 -4.64
C THR A 89 11.68 -7.01 -3.90
N SER A 90 11.92 -8.02 -3.06
CA SER A 90 13.20 -8.17 -2.37
C SER A 90 14.36 -8.30 -3.37
N THR A 91 14.14 -9.00 -4.48
CA THR A 91 15.10 -9.10 -5.58
C THR A 91 15.28 -7.75 -6.28
N ALA A 92 14.20 -7.05 -6.61
CA ALA A 92 14.26 -5.74 -7.26
C ALA A 92 15.02 -4.70 -6.41
N ILE A 93 14.78 -4.64 -5.10
CA ILE A 93 15.49 -3.74 -4.17
C ILE A 93 16.99 -4.05 -4.18
N LYS A 94 17.38 -5.33 -4.10
CA LYS A 94 18.78 -5.75 -4.16
C LYS A 94 19.43 -5.35 -5.47
N SER A 95 18.80 -5.67 -6.60
CA SER A 95 19.32 -5.35 -7.93
C SER A 95 19.50 -3.85 -8.15
N ILE A 96 18.57 -3.02 -7.67
CA ILE A 96 18.71 -1.55 -7.71
C ILE A 96 19.89 -1.11 -6.83
N GLY A 97 20.00 -1.63 -5.61
CA GLY A 97 21.09 -1.29 -4.69
C GLY A 97 22.48 -1.68 -5.22
N GLU A 98 22.60 -2.86 -5.82
CA GLU A 98 23.82 -3.33 -6.50
C GLU A 98 24.17 -2.46 -7.71
N GLY A 99 23.17 -2.11 -8.54
CA GLY A 99 23.35 -1.23 -9.69
C GLY A 99 23.83 0.18 -9.31
N LEU A 100 23.21 0.78 -8.29
CA LEU A 100 23.61 2.09 -7.75
C LEU A 100 25.04 2.06 -7.19
N THR A 101 25.39 1.01 -6.45
CA THR A 101 26.74 0.82 -5.91
C THR A 101 27.77 0.66 -7.02
N SER A 102 27.44 -0.11 -8.07
CA SER A 102 28.30 -0.32 -9.24
C SER A 102 28.58 0.98 -10.00
N ASN A 103 27.58 1.84 -10.15
CA ASN A 103 27.74 3.14 -10.83
C ASN A 103 28.44 4.19 -9.96
N ALA A 104 28.23 4.16 -8.64
CA ALA A 104 28.93 5.03 -7.69
C ALA A 104 30.44 4.73 -7.63
N ARG A 105 30.85 3.48 -7.83
CA ARG A 105 32.27 3.08 -7.90
C ARG A 105 32.99 3.55 -9.18
N LYS A 106 32.24 3.96 -10.21
CA LYS A 106 32.79 4.44 -11.48
C LYS A 106 32.97 5.97 -11.52
N GLN A 107 32.43 6.68 -10.52
CA GLN A 107 32.55 8.13 -10.37
C GLN A 107 33.65 8.47 -9.36
#